data_AF-A0A496RZ79-F1
#
_entry.id   AF-A0A496RZ79-F1
#
_cell.length_a   1.000
_cell.length_b   1.000
_cell.length_c   1.000
_cell.angle_alpha   90.00
_cell.angle_beta   90.00
_cell.angle_gamma   90.00
#
_symmetry.space_group_name_H-M   'P 1'
#
loop_
_entity.id
_entity.type
_entity.pdbx_description
1 polymer ?
#
loop_
_entity_poly.entity_id
_entity_poly.type
_entity_poly.pdbx_seq_one_letter_code
_entity_poly.pdbx_strand_id
1 'polypeptide(L)' 'MKNKDVANIFNHVADILEIKGENPFRVRAYRKAAQNIEN' A
#
# COMPACT_ATOMS: atom_id res chain seq x y z
N MET A 1 -0.55 -15.28 -7.94
CA MET A 1 0.70 -14.62 -8.37
C MET A 1 0.46 -13.14 -8.66
N LYS A 2 -0.29 -12.77 -9.71
CA LYS A 2 -0.56 -11.35 -10.06
C LYS A 2 -1.11 -10.48 -8.92
N ASN A 3 -2.03 -11.01 -8.11
CA ASN A 3 -2.60 -10.26 -6.98
C ASN A 3 -1.54 -9.90 -5.92
N LYS A 4 -0.57 -10.79 -5.70
CA LYS A 4 0.52 -10.56 -4.75
C LYS A 4 1.48 -9.48 -5.26
N ASP A 5 1.73 -9.45 -6.57
CA ASP A 5 2.55 -8.41 -7.18
C ASP A 5 1.89 -7.03 -7.04
N VAL A 6 0.57 -6.95 -7.27
CA VAL A 6 -0.20 -5.71 -7.09
C VAL A 6 -0.24 -5.28 -5.61
N ALA A 7 -0.42 -6.21 -4.68
CA ALA A 7 -0.38 -5.92 -3.25
C ALA A 7 0.99 -5.37 -2.81
N ASN A 8 2.09 -5.94 -3.33
CA ASN A 8 3.44 -5.47 -3.08
C ASN A 8 3.67 -4.04 -3.59
N ILE A 9 3.16 -3.70 -4.78
CA ILE A 9 3.22 -2.34 -5.30
C ILE A 9 2.50 -1.36 -4.36
N PHE A 10 1.30 -1.71 -3.89
CA PHE A 10 0.56 -0.85 -2.96
C PHE A 10 1.26 -0.68 -1.62
N ASN A 11 1.91 -1.74 -1.11
CA ASN A 11 2.74 -1.64 0.09
C ASN A 11 3.93 -0.71 -0.12
N HIS A 12 4.62 -0.80 -1.26
CA HIS A 12 5.76 0.05 -1.56
C HIS A 12 5.36 1.52 -1.72
N VAL A 13 4.21 1.80 -2.33
CA VAL A 13 3.64 3.15 -2.41
C VAL A 13 3.34 3.69 -1.01
N ALA A 14 2.78 2.86 -0.12
CA ALA A 14 2.53 3.25 1.26
C ALA A 14 3.83 3.57 2.03
N ASP A 15 4.89 2.78 1.86
CA ASP A 15 6.21 3.03 2.45
C ASP A 15 6.76 4.39 2.01
N ILE A 16 6.70 4.69 0.72
CA ILE A 16 7.19 5.96 0.16
C ILE A 16 6.40 7.14 0.75
N LEU A 17 5.08 7.05 0.79
CA LEU A 17 4.23 8.11 1.34
C LEU A 17 4.50 8.34 2.84
N GLU A 18 4.74 7.26 3.59
CA GLU A 18 5.08 7.31 5.01
C GLU A 18 6.43 7.99 5.24
N ILE A 19 7.47 7.63 4.47
CA ILE A 19 8.79 8.26 4.53
C ILE A 19 8.72 9.75 4.16
N LYS A 20 7.89 10.11 3.18
CA LYS A 20 7.67 11.52 2.79
C LYS A 20 6.87 12.31 3.83
N GLY A 21 6.37 11.70 4.89
CA GLY A 21 5.52 12.36 5.89
C GLY A 21 4.17 12.83 5.31
N GLU A 22 3.68 12.15 4.27
CA GLU A 22 2.41 12.46 3.62
C GLU A 22 1.23 12.11 4.53
N ASN A 23 0.02 12.50 4.11
CA ASN A 23 -1.19 12.30 4.91
C ASN A 23 -1.34 10.83 5.39
N PRO A 24 -1.36 10.58 6.72
CA PRO A 24 -1.48 9.23 7.28
C PRO A 24 -2.73 8.48 6.83
N PHE A 25 -3.81 9.18 6.47
CA PHE A 25 -5.01 8.56 5.91
C PHE A 25 -4.73 7.92 4.54
N ARG A 26 -3.93 8.58 3.69
CA ARG A 26 -3.54 8.04 2.37
C ARG A 26 -2.66 6.81 2.54
N VAL A 27 -1.66 6.85 3.43
CA VAL A 27 -0.80 5.70 3.75
C VAL A 27 -1.66 4.50 4.14
N ARG A 28 -2.58 4.67 5.09
CA ARG A 28 -3.48 3.59 5.55
C ARG A 28 -4.38 3.06 4.42
N ALA A 29 -4.85 3.92 3.52
CA ALA A 29 -5.67 3.49 2.38
C ALA A 29 -4.90 2.54 1.45
N TYR A 30 -3.64 2.86 1.14
CA TYR A 30 -2.79 1.99 0.30
C TYR A 30 -2.48 0.65 0.99
N ARG A 31 -2.20 0.65 2.29
CA ARG A 31 -2.01 -0.60 3.08
C ARG A 31 -3.26 -1.47 3.05
N LYS A 32 -4.44 -0.87 3.23
CA LYS A 32 -5.72 -1.60 3.20
C LYS A 32 -6.03 -2.14 1.80
N ALA A 33 -5.71 -1.39 0.75
CA ALA A 33 -5.84 -1.87 -0.63
C ALA A 33 -4.93 -3.08 -0.90
N ALA A 34 -3.69 -3.05 -0.40
CA ALA A 34 -2.76 -4.20 -0.51
C ALA A 34 -3.34 -5.44 0.17
N GLN A 35 -3.81 -5.32 1.42
CA GLN A 35 -4.44 -6.44 2.15
C GLN A 35 -5.68 -7.00 1.47
N ASN A 36 -6.52 -6.12 0.90
CA ASN A 36 -7.76 -6.56 0.23
C ASN A 36 -7.49 -7.34 -1.05
N ILE A 37 -6.38 -7.08 -1.74
CA ILE A 37 -6.05 -7.73 -3.02
C ILE A 37 -5.21 -8.99 -2.78
N GLU A 38 -4.44 -9.04 -1.69
CA GLU A 38 -3.69 -10.23 -1.31
C GLU A 38 -4.60 -11.40 -0.85
N ASN A 39 -5.73 -11.08 -0.21
CA ASN A 39 -6.79 -12.03 0.18
C ASN A 39 -7.62 -12.50 -1.02
#